data_AF-A0AAD6JAB6-F1
#
_entry.id   AF-A0AAD6JAB6-F1
#
_cell.length_a   1.000
_cell.length_b   1.000
_cell.length_c   1.000
_cell.angle_alpha   90.00
_cell.angle_beta   90.00
_cell.angle_gamma   90.00
#
_symmetry.space_group_name_H-M   'P 1'
#
loop_
_entity.id
_entity.type
_entity.pdbx_description
1 polymer ?
#
loop_
_entity_poly.entity_id
_entity_poly.type
_entity_poly.pdbx_seq_one_letter_code
_entity_poly.pdbx_strand_id
1 'polypeptide(L)'
;MSTIGGAGGESDSTEEWNEFEWSEDALSIIENIEEQSYQMHPSIKQEEGDGGEGSFAAEFYRCGTEWSCLSPATTEVVEPSHSRNLKQANLWQMWGQNKPSSLSSPPPKKKMKLSQFCSQAASSSPKHNRPRACPFYKRIPDTGFSVDAFRYGPIPGCSAYFLTHFHYDHYGGLTKGWSHGPVYCTPLTARLLTICLSLNSLYIHPLELDKEYVIQGVKVTLLEANHCPGAALLHFRLPTGICYLHTGDFRASKLMQAYPLLANNRVNVLYLDTTYCNPKYKFPSKEDVLSYVVRVTKSSLKKQPKTLVVVGAYTIGKESVYLAISKALGVKIYANNSRRRTLQSFGWPDLSTNLCTQATDTCLHVLPISSLRYETLKDYLKNHANQYAAVLAFRPTGWTYSEGLGRELDLIKPSTRGNITIYGVPYSEHSSFTELREFVEVYLLNPIITSISTFLRNASYFVHILLHILYANNGSAVFRSDFQFLKPDKIIPTVNVGNPDNRDKMQSYFREWLKG
;
A
#
# COMPACT_ATOMS: atom_id res chain seq x y z
N MET A 1 65.14 18.86 -40.65
CA MET A 1 66.39 19.65 -40.51
C MET A 1 66.05 20.76 -39.53
N SER A 2 66.67 21.01 -38.39
CA SER A 2 67.84 20.49 -37.66
C SER A 2 67.80 21.25 -36.31
N THR A 3 67.54 20.58 -35.17
CA THR A 3 68.47 20.24 -34.08
C THR A 3 69.09 21.36 -33.23
N ILE A 4 68.91 21.19 -31.89
CA ILE A 4 69.75 21.59 -30.71
C ILE A 4 69.64 23.07 -30.29
N GLY A 5 69.54 23.50 -29.02
CA GLY A 5 69.59 22.90 -27.67
C GLY A 5 70.10 23.97 -26.67
N GLY A 6 69.72 23.95 -25.38
CA GLY A 6 70.44 24.69 -24.32
C GLY A 6 69.63 25.42 -23.24
N ALA A 7 69.46 24.73 -22.10
CA ALA A 7 69.39 25.12 -20.67
C ALA A 7 69.22 26.59 -20.17
N GLY A 8 68.41 26.71 -19.11
CA GLY A 8 68.67 27.58 -17.93
C GLY A 8 67.48 28.40 -17.41
N GLY A 9 67.06 28.17 -16.15
CA GLY A 9 66.27 29.13 -15.37
C GLY A 9 65.20 28.54 -14.45
N GLU A 10 65.50 28.51 -13.15
CA GLU A 10 64.64 28.14 -12.01
C GLU A 10 63.40 29.04 -11.84
N SER A 11 62.27 28.46 -11.42
CA SER A 11 61.44 29.02 -10.34
C SER A 11 60.48 27.95 -9.80
N ASP A 12 60.74 27.60 -8.55
CA ASP A 12 60.07 26.64 -7.68
C ASP A 12 58.89 27.32 -6.94
N SER A 13 57.74 26.62 -6.85
CA SER A 13 56.78 26.69 -5.73
C SER A 13 55.52 25.86 -6.06
N THR A 14 55.57 24.57 -5.75
CA THR A 14 54.37 23.75 -5.53
C THR A 14 53.98 23.82 -4.05
N GLU A 15 52.82 24.40 -3.75
CA GLU A 15 52.27 24.44 -2.39
C GLU A 15 51.74 23.07 -1.93
N GLU A 16 52.11 22.76 -0.69
CA GLU A 16 51.90 21.59 0.14
C GLU A 16 50.43 21.16 0.31
N TRP A 17 50.17 19.86 0.15
CA TRP A 17 49.03 19.18 0.75
C TRP A 17 49.44 18.67 2.13
N ASN A 18 49.00 19.34 3.19
CA ASN A 18 49.13 18.80 4.55
C ASN A 18 48.10 17.69 4.77
N GLU A 19 48.63 16.48 4.96
CA GLU A 19 47.99 15.37 5.66
C GLU A 19 47.53 15.84 7.05
N PHE A 20 46.28 15.55 7.40
CA PHE A 20 45.83 15.64 8.78
C PHE A 20 45.50 14.22 9.25
N GLU A 21 46.39 13.71 10.09
CA GLU A 21 46.35 12.40 10.75
C GLU A 21 45.05 12.22 11.55
N TRP A 22 44.43 11.06 11.38
CA TRP A 22 43.36 10.61 12.26
C TRP A 22 43.99 9.86 13.44
N SER A 23 43.61 10.21 14.67
CA SER A 23 44.04 9.50 15.88
C SER A 23 43.57 8.04 15.87
N GLU A 24 44.51 7.13 16.10
CA GLU A 24 44.33 5.66 16.23
C GLU A 24 43.28 5.23 17.28
N ASP A 25 42.78 6.14 18.12
CA ASP A 25 41.76 5.85 19.15
C ASP A 25 40.32 5.70 18.61
N ALA A 26 40.06 6.02 17.33
CA ALA A 26 38.72 5.89 16.73
C ALA A 26 38.48 4.55 16.01
N LEU A 27 39.54 3.77 15.75
CA LEU A 27 39.46 2.47 15.09
C LEU A 27 39.37 1.30 16.08
N SER A 28 39.84 1.47 17.32
CA SER A 28 39.76 0.44 18.39
C SER A 28 38.37 0.27 19.00
N ILE A 29 37.42 1.17 18.73
CA ILE A 29 36.02 1.09 19.21
C ILE A 29 35.13 0.30 18.23
N ILE A 30 35.55 0.16 16.97
CA ILE A 30 34.78 -0.56 15.94
C ILE A 30 35.15 -2.05 15.92
N GLU A 31 36.39 -2.42 16.24
CA GLU A 31 36.79 -3.84 16.36
C GLU A 31 36.36 -4.50 17.69
N ASN A 32 36.14 -3.72 18.76
CA ASN A 32 35.71 -4.26 20.06
C ASN A 32 34.20 -4.60 20.17
N ILE A 33 33.40 -4.35 19.13
CA ILE A 33 31.96 -4.70 19.12
C ILE A 33 31.72 -6.09 18.47
N GLU A 34 32.67 -6.61 17.68
CA GLU A 34 32.54 -7.92 17.02
C GLU A 34 33.17 -9.09 17.83
N GLU A 35 34.02 -8.85 18.83
CA GLU A 35 34.67 -9.93 19.60
C GLU A 35 34.03 -10.25 20.98
N GLN A 36 33.09 -9.45 21.48
CA GLN A 36 32.45 -9.74 22.79
C GLN A 36 31.16 -10.60 22.71
N SER A 37 30.75 -11.09 21.53
CA SER A 37 29.59 -11.97 21.39
C SER A 37 29.91 -13.47 21.44
N TYR A 38 31.15 -13.88 21.77
CA TYR A 38 31.52 -15.31 21.78
C TYR A 38 32.45 -15.68 22.96
N GLN A 39 31.94 -15.64 24.19
CA GLN A 39 32.42 -16.54 25.26
C GLN A 39 31.26 -16.93 26.20
N MET A 40 30.82 -18.19 26.09
CA MET A 40 29.99 -18.85 27.11
C MET A 40 30.85 -19.77 27.98
N HIS A 41 30.62 -19.72 29.29
CA HIS A 41 30.78 -20.84 30.24
C HIS A 41 29.61 -20.79 31.25
N PRO A 42 29.25 -21.87 31.95
CA PRO A 42 28.02 -22.62 31.67
C PRO A 42 27.05 -22.64 32.86
N SER A 43 25.86 -23.18 32.58
CA SER A 43 24.80 -23.63 33.52
C SER A 43 23.68 -22.63 33.75
N ILE A 44 22.51 -22.88 33.12
CA ILE A 44 21.24 -23.27 33.76
C ILE A 44 20.22 -23.52 32.62
N LYS A 45 19.26 -24.43 32.89
CA LYS A 45 18.44 -25.22 31.97
C LYS A 45 17.37 -24.46 31.18
N GLN A 46 17.16 -24.92 29.93
CA GLN A 46 15.94 -25.05 29.09
C GLN A 46 14.83 -23.98 29.17
N GLU A 47 14.55 -23.33 28.03
CA GLU A 47 13.27 -23.44 27.29
C GLU A 47 13.41 -22.84 25.86
N GLU A 48 12.77 -23.50 24.88
CA GLU A 48 12.96 -23.33 23.44
C GLU A 48 12.22 -22.10 22.86
N GLY A 49 12.85 -21.40 21.92
CA GLY A 49 12.23 -20.36 21.09
C GLY A 49 13.05 -20.12 19.82
N ASP A 50 12.60 -20.69 18.70
CA ASP A 50 13.22 -20.57 17.38
C ASP A 50 12.89 -19.22 16.72
N GLY A 51 13.91 -18.39 16.52
CA GLY A 51 13.82 -17.09 15.87
C GLY A 51 14.47 -17.12 14.49
N GLY A 52 13.66 -17.29 13.45
CA GLY A 52 14.10 -17.19 12.06
C GLY A 52 14.03 -15.75 11.53
N GLU A 53 15.17 -15.20 11.11
CA GLU A 53 15.26 -13.86 10.48
C GLU A 53 14.47 -13.79 9.16
N GLY A 54 13.32 -13.13 9.20
CA GLY A 54 12.53 -12.76 8.03
C GLY A 54 13.03 -11.44 7.40
N SER A 55 12.84 -11.26 6.10
CA SER A 55 12.96 -9.94 5.49
C SER A 55 11.97 -8.97 6.16
N PHE A 56 12.48 -7.83 6.63
CA PHE A 56 11.72 -6.79 7.37
C PHE A 56 10.35 -6.49 6.76
N ALA A 57 10.21 -6.48 5.42
CA ALA A 57 8.93 -6.22 4.77
C ALA A 57 7.94 -7.38 4.91
N ALA A 58 8.40 -8.63 4.82
CA ALA A 58 7.55 -9.81 4.96
C ALA A 58 7.12 -10.02 6.42
N GLU A 59 8.00 -9.73 7.37
CA GLU A 59 7.70 -9.77 8.80
C GLU A 59 6.72 -8.65 9.18
N PHE A 60 6.97 -7.42 8.69
CA PHE A 60 6.09 -6.27 8.89
C PHE A 60 4.62 -6.51 8.49
N TYR A 61 4.36 -7.28 7.42
CA TYR A 61 3.00 -7.63 7.01
C TYR A 61 2.46 -8.90 7.69
N ARG A 62 3.30 -9.75 8.28
CA ARG A 62 2.91 -11.01 8.94
C ARG A 62 2.53 -10.85 10.41
N CYS A 63 3.05 -9.82 11.11
CA CYS A 63 2.83 -9.59 12.55
C CYS A 63 1.39 -9.21 12.99
N GLY A 64 0.36 -9.42 12.16
CA GLY A 64 -1.03 -9.03 12.45
C GLY A 64 -1.91 -10.09 13.13
N THR A 65 -1.36 -11.26 13.51
CA THR A 65 -2.15 -12.47 13.80
C THR A 65 -1.99 -13.07 15.20
N GLU A 66 -2.05 -12.27 16.27
CA GLU A 66 -2.35 -12.81 17.62
C GLU A 66 -3.41 -11.94 18.34
N TRP A 67 -4.57 -12.55 18.64
CA TRP A 67 -5.74 -11.87 19.22
C TRP A 67 -6.37 -12.66 20.38
N SER A 68 -5.60 -13.45 21.12
CA SER A 68 -6.12 -14.39 22.13
C SER A 68 -6.52 -13.77 23.48
N CYS A 69 -6.59 -12.44 23.64
CA CYS A 69 -6.79 -11.83 24.97
C CYS A 69 -8.01 -10.91 25.16
N LEU A 70 -9.00 -10.85 24.27
CA LEU A 70 -10.14 -9.92 24.46
C LEU A 70 -11.52 -10.52 24.18
N SER A 71 -12.24 -10.91 25.25
CA SER A 71 -13.70 -10.95 25.40
C SER A 71 -14.07 -11.13 26.89
N PRO A 72 -15.29 -10.80 27.33
CA PRO A 72 -15.98 -9.52 27.24
C PRO A 72 -16.49 -9.05 28.64
N ALA A 73 -16.95 -7.80 28.77
CA ALA A 73 -17.73 -7.37 29.94
C ALA A 73 -18.94 -6.53 29.54
N THR A 74 -20.03 -6.75 30.28
CA THR A 74 -21.44 -6.50 30.02
C THR A 74 -21.94 -5.08 30.34
N THR A 75 -22.95 -4.67 29.56
CA THR A 75 -24.11 -3.75 29.83
C THR A 75 -23.94 -2.46 30.63
N GLU A 76 -24.44 -1.33 30.05
CA GLU A 76 -25.65 -0.65 30.54
C GLU A 76 -26.22 0.34 29.51
N VAL A 77 -27.54 0.51 29.53
CA VAL A 77 -28.40 1.20 28.55
C VAL A 77 -28.70 2.62 29.01
N VAL A 78 -28.51 3.62 28.15
CA VAL A 78 -29.03 4.98 28.36
C VAL A 78 -29.57 5.55 27.02
N GLU A 79 -30.82 5.99 27.03
CA GLU A 79 -31.53 6.57 25.87
C GLU A 79 -31.02 7.97 25.45
N PRO A 80 -31.13 8.37 24.17
CA PRO A 80 -30.59 9.63 23.68
C PRO A 80 -31.63 10.75 23.63
N SER A 81 -31.24 11.96 24.04
CA SER A 81 -31.98 13.18 23.76
C SER A 81 -31.17 14.18 22.91
N HIS A 82 -31.88 14.76 21.93
CA HIS A 82 -31.59 15.97 21.15
C HIS A 82 -30.47 15.96 20.08
N SER A 83 -30.97 15.76 18.85
CA SER A 83 -30.39 16.05 17.54
C SER A 83 -29.56 17.33 17.44
N ARG A 84 -28.29 17.19 17.01
CA ARG A 84 -27.57 18.22 16.26
C ARG A 84 -27.06 17.62 14.94
N ASN A 85 -27.55 18.16 13.83
CA ASN A 85 -27.13 17.83 12.47
C ASN A 85 -25.67 18.23 12.23
N LEU A 86 -24.74 17.28 12.41
CA LEU A 86 -23.34 17.43 12.01
C LEU A 86 -23.13 16.86 10.60
N LYS A 87 -22.67 17.73 9.70
CA LYS A 87 -22.35 17.43 8.30
C LYS A 87 -21.06 16.61 8.19
N GLN A 88 -21.06 15.71 7.20
CA GLN A 88 -20.04 14.72 6.86
C GLN A 88 -18.61 15.29 6.78
N ALA A 89 -17.64 14.57 7.37
CA ALA A 89 -16.22 14.86 7.22
C ALA A 89 -15.75 14.58 5.79
N ASN A 90 -15.29 15.61 5.06
CA ASN A 90 -14.54 15.47 3.82
C ASN A 90 -13.09 15.03 4.12
N LEU A 91 -12.35 14.58 3.09
CA LEU A 91 -10.95 14.15 3.24
C LEU A 91 -10.10 15.18 4.03
N TRP A 92 -10.34 16.48 3.84
CA TRP A 92 -9.64 17.55 4.57
C TRP A 92 -9.92 17.53 6.07
N GLN A 93 -11.16 17.26 6.48
CA GLN A 93 -11.55 17.11 7.89
C GLN A 93 -10.92 15.86 8.52
N MET A 94 -10.75 14.76 7.77
CA MET A 94 -9.96 13.61 8.24
C MET A 94 -8.48 13.93 8.41
N TRP A 95 -7.96 14.98 7.77
CA TRP A 95 -6.59 15.44 7.95
C TRP A 95 -6.48 16.66 8.87
N GLY A 96 -7.56 17.03 9.59
CA GLY A 96 -7.57 18.20 10.46
C GLY A 96 -7.27 19.51 9.73
N GLN A 97 -7.45 19.56 8.40
CA GLN A 97 -7.18 20.72 7.57
C GLN A 97 -8.50 21.38 7.13
N ASN A 98 -8.51 22.72 7.13
CA ASN A 98 -9.56 23.48 6.46
C ASN A 98 -9.35 23.43 4.94
N LYS A 99 -10.45 23.36 4.16
CA LYS A 99 -10.38 23.41 2.70
C LYS A 99 -9.68 24.71 2.26
N PRO A 100 -8.68 24.68 1.36
CA PRO A 100 -7.99 25.90 0.93
C PRO A 100 -8.97 26.87 0.27
N SER A 101 -8.88 28.15 0.64
CA SER A 101 -9.79 29.23 0.24
C SER A 101 -9.57 29.75 -1.20
N SER A 102 -8.71 29.13 -2.01
CA SER A 102 -8.36 29.58 -3.36
C SER A 102 -9.03 28.81 -4.51
N LEU A 103 -10.09 28.05 -4.24
CA LEU A 103 -11.00 27.49 -5.26
C LEU A 103 -12.41 28.05 -5.05
N SER A 104 -12.53 29.37 -5.12
CA SER A 104 -13.83 30.04 -5.30
C SER A 104 -14.21 29.98 -6.78
N SER A 105 -15.42 29.49 -7.06
CA SER A 105 -16.06 29.61 -8.37
C SER A 105 -16.03 31.08 -8.83
N PRO A 106 -15.86 31.37 -10.13
CA PRO A 106 -15.86 32.76 -10.59
C PRO A 106 -17.20 33.43 -10.28
N PRO A 107 -17.21 34.74 -9.95
CA PRO A 107 -18.42 35.45 -9.56
C PRO A 107 -19.38 35.61 -10.75
N PRO A 108 -20.71 35.71 -10.51
CA PRO A 108 -21.69 35.85 -11.57
C PRO A 108 -21.55 37.23 -12.24
N LYS A 109 -21.28 37.26 -13.55
CA LYS A 109 -21.30 38.50 -14.33
C LYS A 109 -22.72 39.08 -14.36
N LYS A 110 -22.84 40.37 -14.06
CA LYS A 110 -24.08 41.16 -14.06
C LYS A 110 -24.80 41.06 -15.41
N LYS A 111 -26.12 40.91 -15.36
CA LYS A 111 -27.03 40.96 -16.51
C LYS A 111 -26.99 42.35 -17.16
N MET A 112 -26.61 42.42 -18.43
CA MET A 112 -27.07 43.49 -19.34
C MET A 112 -28.14 42.91 -20.25
N LYS A 113 -29.28 43.59 -20.32
CA LYS A 113 -30.36 43.32 -21.27
C LYS A 113 -29.89 43.74 -22.68
N LEU A 114 -30.00 42.84 -23.65
CA LEU A 114 -30.26 43.23 -25.02
C LEU A 114 -31.25 42.23 -25.64
N SER A 115 -32.24 42.81 -26.29
CA SER A 115 -33.46 42.23 -26.84
C SER A 115 -33.25 41.46 -28.14
N GLN A 116 -34.22 40.59 -28.43
CA GLN A 116 -34.56 39.98 -29.74
C GLN A 116 -33.52 39.04 -30.35
N PHE A 117 -33.82 37.75 -30.36
CA PHE A 117 -34.20 36.98 -31.56
C PHE A 117 -34.75 35.60 -31.13
N CYS A 118 -35.90 35.21 -31.70
CA CYS A 118 -36.46 33.86 -31.64
C CYS A 118 -35.43 32.85 -32.21
N SER A 119 -35.32 31.60 -31.78
CA SER A 119 -36.33 30.55 -32.00
C SER A 119 -35.92 29.25 -31.28
N GLN A 120 -36.91 28.54 -30.74
CA GLN A 120 -37.00 27.08 -30.53
C GLN A 120 -35.83 26.35 -29.82
N ALA A 121 -36.01 26.06 -28.53
CA ALA A 121 -35.47 24.82 -27.92
C ALA A 121 -36.38 24.37 -26.76
N ALA A 122 -36.75 23.09 -26.80
CA ALA A 122 -37.73 22.44 -25.94
C ALA A 122 -37.43 22.56 -24.44
N SER A 123 -38.51 22.62 -23.65
CA SER A 123 -38.50 22.61 -22.19
C SER A 123 -37.79 21.39 -21.61
N SER A 124 -36.59 21.55 -21.05
CA SER A 124 -35.97 20.52 -20.22
C SER A 124 -36.49 20.62 -18.79
N SER A 125 -37.32 19.66 -18.41
CA SER A 125 -37.78 19.42 -17.04
C SER A 125 -36.61 19.14 -16.07
N PRO A 126 -36.80 19.35 -14.74
CA PRO A 126 -35.75 19.13 -13.76
C PRO A 126 -35.41 17.64 -13.68
N LYS A 127 -34.13 17.30 -13.89
CA LYS A 127 -33.63 15.92 -13.79
C LYS A 127 -33.85 15.41 -12.36
N HIS A 128 -34.87 14.59 -12.16
CA HIS A 128 -34.99 13.73 -10.99
C HIS A 128 -33.71 12.91 -10.84
N ASN A 129 -33.09 12.97 -9.65
CA ASN A 129 -31.94 12.15 -9.25
C ASN A 129 -32.35 10.67 -9.22
N ARG A 130 -32.31 9.99 -10.36
CA ARG A 130 -32.51 8.53 -10.39
C ARG A 130 -31.35 7.86 -9.63
N PRO A 131 -31.63 6.91 -8.71
CA PRO A 131 -30.58 6.15 -8.04
C PRO A 131 -29.65 5.49 -9.07
N ARG A 132 -28.33 5.58 -8.85
CA ARG A 132 -27.36 4.92 -9.73
C ARG A 132 -27.49 3.41 -9.56
N ALA A 133 -27.72 2.69 -10.65
CA ALA A 133 -27.72 1.22 -10.60
C ALA A 133 -26.33 0.69 -10.22
N CYS A 134 -26.29 -0.35 -9.38
CA CYS A 134 -25.06 -1.05 -9.04
C CYS A 134 -24.54 -1.82 -10.28
N PRO A 135 -23.27 -1.64 -10.68
CA PRO A 135 -22.72 -2.33 -11.84
C PRO A 135 -22.54 -3.83 -11.58
N PHE A 136 -22.61 -4.64 -12.64
CA PHE A 136 -22.53 -6.10 -12.56
C PHE A 136 -21.24 -6.60 -11.90
N TYR A 137 -20.10 -5.92 -12.13
CA TYR A 137 -18.79 -6.31 -11.61
C TYR A 137 -18.62 -6.03 -10.10
N LYS A 138 -19.63 -5.45 -9.43
CA LYS A 138 -19.70 -5.29 -7.97
C LYS A 138 -20.68 -6.26 -7.31
N ARG A 139 -21.28 -7.17 -8.07
CA ARG A 139 -22.20 -8.20 -7.56
C ARG A 139 -21.58 -9.58 -7.77
N ILE A 140 -21.79 -10.47 -6.81
CA ILE A 140 -21.43 -11.88 -6.94
C ILE A 140 -22.68 -12.64 -7.43
N PRO A 141 -22.66 -13.22 -8.65
CA PRO A 141 -23.80 -13.93 -9.22
C PRO A 141 -24.31 -15.05 -8.32
N ASP A 142 -25.61 -15.32 -8.41
CA ASP A 142 -26.28 -16.39 -7.67
C ASP A 142 -26.19 -16.25 -6.14
N THR A 143 -25.89 -15.04 -5.65
CA THR A 143 -25.88 -14.68 -4.23
C THR A 143 -26.58 -13.34 -4.01
N GLY A 144 -26.91 -13.04 -2.76
CA GLY A 144 -27.34 -11.71 -2.33
C GLY A 144 -26.17 -10.76 -2.04
N PHE A 145 -24.96 -11.01 -2.57
CA PHE A 145 -23.74 -10.32 -2.13
C PHE A 145 -23.31 -9.22 -3.11
N SER A 146 -22.78 -8.13 -2.53
CA SER A 146 -22.09 -7.08 -3.27
C SER A 146 -20.75 -6.74 -2.62
N VAL A 147 -19.79 -6.29 -3.44
CA VAL A 147 -18.43 -5.94 -3.02
C VAL A 147 -18.15 -4.48 -3.38
N ASP A 148 -17.73 -3.69 -2.40
CA ASP A 148 -17.37 -2.27 -2.54
C ASP A 148 -18.48 -1.42 -3.20
N ALA A 149 -19.74 -1.72 -2.88
CA ALA A 149 -20.92 -1.22 -3.59
C ALA A 149 -21.75 -0.22 -2.77
N PHE A 150 -21.11 0.65 -1.99
CA PHE A 150 -21.80 1.47 -1.00
C PHE A 150 -22.38 2.80 -1.54
N ARG A 151 -22.04 3.19 -2.78
CA ARG A 151 -22.49 4.46 -3.43
C ARG A 151 -23.85 4.37 -4.13
N TYR A 152 -24.50 3.20 -4.11
CA TYR A 152 -25.67 2.92 -4.94
C TYR A 152 -26.99 2.93 -4.18
N GLY A 153 -26.97 3.26 -2.88
CA GLY A 153 -28.14 3.16 -2.01
C GLY A 153 -28.54 1.69 -1.76
N PRO A 154 -29.82 1.39 -1.48
CA PRO A 154 -30.27 0.01 -1.31
C PRO A 154 -30.23 -0.73 -2.66
N ILE A 155 -29.43 -1.79 -2.73
CA ILE A 155 -29.31 -2.63 -3.93
C ILE A 155 -30.39 -3.72 -3.88
N PRO A 156 -31.29 -3.82 -4.88
CA PRO A 156 -32.33 -4.85 -4.90
C PRO A 156 -31.77 -6.26 -4.79
N GLY A 157 -32.30 -7.05 -3.85
CA GLY A 157 -31.85 -8.43 -3.58
C GLY A 157 -30.48 -8.53 -2.91
N CYS A 158 -29.85 -7.43 -2.50
CA CYS A 158 -28.60 -7.46 -1.75
C CYS A 158 -28.89 -7.63 -0.26
N SER A 159 -28.30 -8.65 0.34
CA SER A 159 -28.47 -9.05 1.73
C SER A 159 -27.15 -9.01 2.53
N ALA A 160 -26.00 -8.93 1.85
CA ALA A 160 -24.69 -8.75 2.48
C ALA A 160 -23.79 -7.86 1.62
N TYR A 161 -23.12 -6.90 2.27
CA TYR A 161 -22.15 -6.00 1.64
C TYR A 161 -20.76 -6.34 2.15
N PHE A 162 -19.81 -6.50 1.25
CA PHE A 162 -18.42 -6.73 1.59
C PHE A 162 -17.61 -5.46 1.28
N LEU A 163 -16.76 -5.06 2.23
CA LEU A 163 -15.77 -4.00 2.03
C LEU A 163 -14.38 -4.63 2.03
N THR A 164 -13.68 -4.55 0.90
CA THR A 164 -12.36 -5.17 0.73
C THR A 164 -11.29 -4.46 1.54
N HIS A 165 -11.34 -3.12 1.61
CA HIS A 165 -10.39 -2.29 2.34
C HIS A 165 -10.91 -0.85 2.55
N PHE A 166 -10.21 -0.06 3.37
CA PHE A 166 -10.65 1.28 3.77
C PHE A 166 -10.08 2.43 2.89
N HIS A 167 -10.26 2.36 1.56
CA HIS A 167 -10.08 3.52 0.66
C HIS A 167 -11.41 4.10 0.17
N TYR A 168 -11.43 5.42 -0.05
CA TYR A 168 -12.66 6.20 -0.21
C TYR A 168 -13.50 5.83 -1.43
N ASP A 169 -12.86 5.47 -2.52
CA ASP A 169 -13.51 4.98 -3.73
C ASP A 169 -14.18 3.61 -3.55
N HIS A 170 -13.77 2.83 -2.54
CA HIS A 170 -14.36 1.54 -2.18
C HIS A 170 -15.44 1.68 -1.11
N TYR A 171 -15.16 2.37 0.01
CA TYR A 171 -16.15 2.57 1.09
C TYR A 171 -17.14 3.71 0.82
N GLY A 172 -16.93 4.50 -0.23
CA GLY A 172 -17.72 5.70 -0.50
C GLY A 172 -19.21 5.43 -0.42
N GLY A 173 -19.96 6.29 0.28
CA GLY A 173 -21.38 6.07 0.54
C GLY A 173 -21.68 5.46 1.92
N LEU A 174 -20.72 4.77 2.54
CA LEU A 174 -20.81 4.45 3.97
C LEU A 174 -20.77 5.74 4.79
N THR A 175 -21.71 5.85 5.73
CA THR A 175 -21.83 6.96 6.67
C THR A 175 -22.43 6.43 7.98
N LYS A 176 -22.41 7.24 9.05
CA LYS A 176 -23.12 6.94 10.30
C LYS A 176 -24.60 6.54 10.13
N GLY A 177 -25.25 6.98 9.05
CA GLY A 177 -26.66 6.70 8.74
C GLY A 177 -26.87 5.49 7.84
N TRP A 178 -25.83 4.68 7.59
CA TRP A 178 -25.96 3.45 6.82
C TRP A 178 -26.99 2.52 7.44
N SER A 179 -27.89 2.00 6.62
CA SER A 179 -28.96 1.09 7.06
C SER A 179 -29.35 0.07 5.98
N HIS A 180 -28.52 -0.11 4.95
CA HIS A 180 -28.87 -0.93 3.79
C HIS A 180 -28.53 -2.41 3.93
N GLY A 181 -27.82 -2.80 5.00
CA GLY A 181 -27.49 -4.19 5.29
C GLY A 181 -26.17 -4.35 6.06
N PRO A 182 -25.84 -5.59 6.47
CA PRO A 182 -24.58 -5.90 7.16
C PRO A 182 -23.37 -5.68 6.24
N VAL A 183 -22.29 -5.17 6.82
CA VAL A 183 -21.01 -4.87 6.20
C VAL A 183 -19.95 -5.82 6.75
N TYR A 184 -19.52 -6.75 5.91
CA TYR A 184 -18.49 -7.73 6.20
C TYR A 184 -17.12 -7.23 5.73
N CYS A 185 -16.12 -7.30 6.59
CA CYS A 185 -14.75 -6.82 6.28
C CYS A 185 -13.75 -7.40 7.28
N THR A 186 -12.45 -7.12 7.10
CA THR A 186 -11.43 -7.50 8.08
C THR A 186 -11.60 -6.76 9.42
N PRO A 187 -11.06 -7.27 10.54
CA PRO A 187 -11.16 -6.60 11.84
C PRO A 187 -10.55 -5.20 11.84
N LEU A 188 -9.44 -5.01 11.12
CA LEU A 188 -8.83 -3.69 10.99
C LEU A 188 -9.74 -2.72 10.21
N THR A 189 -10.31 -3.16 9.09
CA THR A 189 -11.28 -2.34 8.34
C THR A 189 -12.51 -2.01 9.20
N ALA A 190 -13.02 -2.95 9.99
CA ALA A 190 -14.11 -2.74 10.93
C ALA A 190 -13.79 -1.65 11.98
N ARG A 191 -12.57 -1.66 12.55
CA ARG A 191 -12.11 -0.61 13.47
C ARG A 191 -12.08 0.76 12.77
N LEU A 192 -11.58 0.83 11.55
CA LEU A 192 -11.52 2.07 10.76
C LEU A 192 -12.91 2.62 10.44
N LEU A 193 -13.87 1.76 10.09
CA LEU A 193 -15.28 2.15 9.90
C LEU A 193 -15.85 2.82 11.16
N THR A 194 -15.57 2.26 12.33
CA THR A 194 -16.01 2.81 13.62
C THR A 194 -15.35 4.15 13.92
N ILE A 195 -14.01 4.23 13.90
CA ILE A 195 -13.31 5.44 14.38
C ILE A 195 -13.34 6.60 13.36
N CYS A 196 -13.38 6.31 12.06
CA CYS A 196 -13.32 7.32 11.01
C CYS A 196 -14.70 7.73 10.48
N LEU A 197 -15.67 6.80 10.42
CA LEU A 197 -17.00 7.07 9.87
C LEU A 197 -18.12 7.06 10.92
N SER A 198 -17.83 6.63 12.14
CA SER A 198 -18.82 6.42 13.21
C SER A 198 -19.99 5.57 12.72
N LEU A 199 -19.67 4.54 11.93
CA LEU A 199 -20.64 3.57 11.43
C LEU A 199 -21.21 2.79 12.61
N ASN A 200 -22.52 2.57 12.63
CA ASN A 200 -23.18 1.84 13.72
C ASN A 200 -22.66 0.39 13.75
N SER A 201 -22.15 -0.05 14.89
CA SER A 201 -21.56 -1.38 15.10
C SER A 201 -22.52 -2.52 14.80
N LEU A 202 -23.85 -2.30 14.87
CA LEU A 202 -24.86 -3.29 14.49
C LEU A 202 -24.77 -3.73 13.03
N TYR A 203 -24.16 -2.92 12.15
CA TYR A 203 -23.95 -3.26 10.75
C TYR A 203 -22.54 -3.74 10.46
N ILE A 204 -21.61 -3.74 11.42
CA ILE A 204 -20.20 -4.07 11.17
C ILE A 204 -19.94 -5.50 11.61
N HIS A 205 -19.56 -6.36 10.65
CA HIS A 205 -19.30 -7.78 10.88
C HIS A 205 -17.84 -8.10 10.50
N PRO A 206 -16.89 -8.02 11.46
CA PRO A 206 -15.51 -8.38 11.20
C PRO A 206 -15.36 -9.89 10.96
N LEU A 207 -14.57 -10.25 9.95
CA LEU A 207 -14.21 -11.62 9.58
C LEU A 207 -12.68 -11.75 9.61
N GLU A 208 -12.16 -12.70 10.37
CA GLU A 208 -10.72 -12.98 10.46
C GLU A 208 -10.17 -13.49 9.12
N LEU A 209 -8.90 -13.17 8.87
CA LEU A 209 -8.18 -13.73 7.73
C LEU A 209 -8.02 -15.24 7.91
N ASP A 210 -7.96 -15.96 6.79
CA ASP A 210 -7.71 -17.41 6.70
C ASP A 210 -8.75 -18.29 7.44
N LYS A 211 -9.87 -17.70 7.89
CA LYS A 211 -10.97 -18.39 8.55
C LYS A 211 -12.18 -18.50 7.63
N GLU A 212 -12.77 -19.69 7.55
CA GLU A 212 -14.00 -19.93 6.79
C GLU A 212 -15.23 -19.55 7.62
N TYR A 213 -16.13 -18.78 7.00
CA TYR A 213 -17.42 -18.38 7.54
C TYR A 213 -18.53 -18.82 6.60
N VAL A 214 -19.70 -19.17 7.13
CA VAL A 214 -20.89 -19.45 6.31
C VAL A 214 -21.86 -18.29 6.44
N ILE A 215 -22.11 -17.60 5.34
CA ILE A 215 -23.03 -16.46 5.26
C ILE A 215 -24.10 -16.85 4.23
N GLN A 216 -25.36 -16.98 4.66
CA GLN A 216 -26.48 -17.31 3.77
C GLN A 216 -26.20 -18.54 2.86
N GLY A 217 -25.58 -19.58 3.44
CA GLY A 217 -25.23 -20.81 2.72
C GLY A 217 -23.96 -20.73 1.86
N VAL A 218 -23.33 -19.56 1.71
CA VAL A 218 -22.08 -19.38 0.98
C VAL A 218 -20.91 -19.42 1.96
N LYS A 219 -19.90 -20.23 1.65
CA LYS A 219 -18.63 -20.24 2.38
C LYS A 219 -17.79 -19.05 1.95
N VAL A 220 -17.31 -18.26 2.90
CA VAL A 220 -16.55 -17.03 2.68
C VAL A 220 -15.26 -17.08 3.48
N THR A 221 -14.14 -16.78 2.83
CA THR A 221 -12.82 -16.64 3.48
C THR A 221 -12.14 -15.38 2.98
N LEU A 222 -11.54 -14.62 3.89
CA LEU A 222 -10.74 -13.44 3.57
C LEU A 222 -9.25 -13.84 3.58
N LEU A 223 -8.50 -13.39 2.59
CA LEU A 223 -7.04 -13.62 2.49
C LEU A 223 -6.31 -12.29 2.38
N GLU A 224 -5.04 -12.23 2.78
CA GLU A 224 -4.23 -11.01 2.68
C GLU A 224 -4.05 -10.55 1.22
N ALA A 225 -4.21 -9.25 0.95
CA ALA A 225 -4.21 -8.68 -0.42
C ALA A 225 -2.92 -7.95 -0.81
N ASN A 226 -1.99 -7.77 0.11
CA ASN A 226 -0.70 -7.08 -0.06
C ASN A 226 -0.85 -5.65 -0.62
N HIS A 227 -1.96 -4.99 -0.29
CA HIS A 227 -2.31 -3.65 -0.75
C HIS A 227 -2.06 -2.59 0.34
N CYS A 228 -3.04 -2.38 1.22
CA CYS A 228 -2.96 -1.50 2.39
C CYS A 228 -3.33 -2.28 3.66
N PRO A 229 -3.06 -1.74 4.86
CA PRO A 229 -3.41 -2.41 6.11
C PRO A 229 -4.89 -2.81 6.15
N GLY A 230 -5.17 -4.10 6.38
CA GLY A 230 -6.53 -4.64 6.46
C GLY A 230 -7.20 -4.93 5.13
N ALA A 231 -6.52 -4.75 4.00
CA ALA A 231 -7.04 -5.15 2.70
C ALA A 231 -7.11 -6.67 2.55
N ALA A 232 -8.18 -7.16 1.93
CA ALA A 232 -8.39 -8.59 1.74
C ALA A 232 -8.88 -8.99 0.35
N LEU A 233 -8.35 -10.10 -0.15
CA LEU A 233 -9.00 -10.91 -1.18
C LEU A 233 -10.21 -11.60 -0.55
N LEU A 234 -11.30 -11.74 -1.31
CA LEU A 234 -12.53 -12.40 -0.87
C LEU A 234 -12.74 -13.66 -1.68
N HIS A 235 -12.70 -14.83 -1.05
CA HIS A 235 -13.02 -16.11 -1.67
C HIS A 235 -14.44 -16.54 -1.28
N PHE A 236 -15.31 -16.75 -2.27
CA PHE A 236 -16.68 -17.22 -2.08
C PHE A 236 -16.85 -18.59 -2.71
N ARG A 237 -17.33 -19.59 -1.95
CA ARG A 237 -17.72 -20.90 -2.45
C ARG A 237 -19.20 -21.13 -2.25
N LEU A 238 -19.93 -21.23 -3.36
CA LEU A 238 -21.36 -21.48 -3.37
C LEU A 238 -21.67 -22.96 -3.08
N PRO A 239 -22.90 -23.29 -2.64
CA PRO A 239 -23.35 -24.67 -2.49
C PRO A 239 -23.26 -25.50 -3.77
N THR A 240 -23.34 -24.85 -4.93
CA THR A 240 -23.18 -25.47 -6.26
C THR A 240 -21.74 -25.93 -6.53
N GLY A 241 -20.78 -25.53 -5.71
CA GLY A 241 -19.34 -25.78 -5.90
C GLY A 241 -18.62 -24.66 -6.67
N ILE A 242 -19.35 -23.69 -7.24
CA ILE A 242 -18.74 -22.55 -7.93
C ILE A 242 -17.94 -21.70 -6.94
N CYS A 243 -16.69 -21.43 -7.27
CA CYS A 243 -15.78 -20.61 -6.49
C CYS A 243 -15.46 -19.28 -7.19
N TYR A 244 -15.71 -18.18 -6.49
CA TYR A 244 -15.35 -16.82 -6.91
C TYR A 244 -14.17 -16.33 -6.08
N LEU A 245 -13.21 -15.68 -6.71
CA LEU A 245 -12.18 -14.90 -6.03
C LEU A 245 -12.32 -13.43 -6.44
N HIS A 246 -12.48 -12.54 -5.48
CA HIS A 246 -12.50 -11.10 -5.71
C HIS A 246 -11.27 -10.49 -5.06
N THR A 247 -10.36 -9.91 -5.85
CA THR A 247 -9.08 -9.42 -5.31
C THR A 247 -9.23 -8.15 -4.49
N GLY A 248 -10.33 -7.41 -4.66
CA GLY A 248 -10.34 -6.01 -4.23
C GLY A 248 -9.23 -5.27 -4.97
N ASP A 249 -8.57 -4.34 -4.28
CA ASP A 249 -7.28 -3.82 -4.71
C ASP A 249 -6.17 -4.68 -4.09
N PHE A 250 -5.19 -5.08 -4.90
CA PHE A 250 -4.16 -6.02 -4.47
C PHE A 250 -2.83 -5.81 -5.20
N ARG A 251 -1.73 -6.20 -4.55
CA ARG A 251 -0.45 -6.39 -5.22
C ARG A 251 -0.08 -7.87 -5.19
N ALA A 252 -0.24 -8.53 -6.32
CA ALA A 252 0.13 -9.92 -6.51
C ALA A 252 1.56 -10.17 -6.03
N SER A 253 1.71 -11.27 -5.30
CA SER A 253 2.98 -11.74 -4.76
C SER A 253 3.05 -13.24 -4.94
N LYS A 254 4.26 -13.76 -5.19
CA LYS A 254 4.50 -15.21 -5.25
C LYS A 254 4.11 -15.92 -3.96
N LEU A 255 4.12 -15.23 -2.82
CA LEU A 255 3.66 -15.79 -1.54
C LEU A 255 2.17 -16.17 -1.55
N MET A 256 1.35 -15.52 -2.38
CA MET A 256 -0.08 -15.87 -2.51
C MET A 256 -0.27 -17.27 -3.11
N GLN A 257 0.75 -17.82 -3.79
CA GLN A 257 0.75 -19.20 -4.27
C GLN A 257 0.81 -20.22 -3.13
N ALA A 258 1.33 -19.82 -1.97
CA ALA A 258 1.38 -20.65 -0.78
C ALA A 258 0.10 -20.55 0.08
N TYR A 259 -0.88 -19.71 -0.28
CA TYR A 259 -2.15 -19.64 0.44
C TYR A 259 -2.88 -20.98 0.32
N PRO A 260 -3.10 -21.74 1.42
CA PRO A 260 -3.63 -23.09 1.34
C PRO A 260 -4.98 -23.16 0.62
N LEU A 261 -5.81 -22.13 0.76
CA LEU A 261 -7.11 -22.05 0.09
C LEU A 261 -6.96 -21.94 -1.44
N LEU A 262 -6.00 -21.12 -1.93
CA LEU A 262 -5.81 -20.92 -3.37
C LEU A 262 -4.98 -22.06 -4.00
N ALA A 263 -4.04 -22.64 -3.26
CA ALA A 263 -3.21 -23.75 -3.72
C ALA A 263 -4.02 -25.05 -3.90
N ASN A 264 -5.03 -25.28 -3.05
CA ASN A 264 -5.76 -26.55 -3.01
C ASN A 264 -7.13 -26.50 -3.68
N ASN A 265 -7.57 -25.34 -4.19
CA ASN A 265 -8.93 -25.19 -4.72
C ASN A 265 -8.93 -24.43 -6.04
N ARG A 266 -9.82 -24.86 -6.93
CA ARG A 266 -10.07 -24.16 -8.20
C ARG A 266 -10.80 -22.84 -7.93
N VAL A 267 -10.41 -21.79 -8.64
CA VAL A 267 -11.20 -20.56 -8.76
C VAL A 267 -11.89 -20.59 -10.11
N ASN A 268 -13.22 -20.48 -10.15
CA ASN A 268 -13.96 -20.47 -11.43
C ASN A 268 -14.00 -19.07 -12.02
N VAL A 269 -14.28 -18.07 -11.19
CA VAL A 269 -14.42 -16.68 -11.66
C VAL A 269 -13.56 -15.76 -10.82
N LEU A 270 -12.66 -15.03 -11.47
CA LEU A 270 -11.75 -14.07 -10.85
C LEU A 270 -12.20 -12.64 -11.15
N TYR A 271 -12.56 -11.88 -10.12
CA TYR A 271 -12.72 -10.43 -10.19
C TYR A 271 -11.37 -9.79 -9.88
N LEU A 272 -10.75 -9.21 -10.91
CA LEU A 272 -9.34 -8.82 -10.90
C LEU A 272 -9.16 -7.29 -10.87
N ASP A 273 -8.37 -6.82 -9.90
CA ASP A 273 -7.78 -5.47 -9.91
C ASP A 273 -7.00 -5.27 -11.21
N THR A 274 -7.47 -4.32 -12.00
CA THR A 274 -6.97 -4.04 -13.34
C THR A 274 -6.43 -2.63 -13.46
N THR A 275 -6.07 -2.01 -12.32
CA THR A 275 -5.51 -0.67 -12.22
C THR A 275 -4.35 -0.45 -13.21
N TYR A 276 -3.43 -1.40 -13.28
CA TYR A 276 -2.26 -1.36 -14.18
C TYR A 276 -2.24 -2.51 -15.20
N CYS A 277 -3.42 -2.92 -15.70
CA CYS A 277 -3.53 -3.93 -16.76
C CYS A 277 -3.12 -3.37 -18.14
N ASN A 278 -1.86 -2.96 -18.28
CA ASN A 278 -1.24 -2.55 -19.53
C ASN A 278 0.28 -2.82 -19.48
N PRO A 279 0.89 -3.45 -20.51
CA PRO A 279 2.31 -3.82 -20.52
C PRO A 279 3.31 -2.69 -20.20
N LYS A 280 2.93 -1.43 -20.43
CA LYS A 280 3.77 -0.27 -20.12
C LYS A 280 4.02 -0.07 -18.61
N TYR A 281 3.17 -0.65 -17.75
CA TYR A 281 3.28 -0.53 -16.31
C TYR A 281 4.12 -1.66 -15.73
N LYS A 282 5.40 -1.36 -15.54
CA LYS A 282 6.35 -2.20 -14.81
C LYS A 282 6.78 -1.41 -13.56
N PHE A 283 6.90 -2.09 -12.43
CA PHE A 283 7.33 -1.43 -11.19
C PHE A 283 8.50 -2.21 -10.59
N PRO A 284 9.43 -1.53 -9.92
CA PRO A 284 10.40 -2.18 -9.05
C PRO A 284 9.71 -2.88 -7.86
N SER A 285 10.46 -3.71 -7.15
CA SER A 285 10.01 -4.29 -5.88
C SER A 285 9.73 -3.19 -4.85
N LYS A 286 8.91 -3.47 -3.82
CA LYS A 286 8.70 -2.48 -2.74
C LYS A 286 10.02 -2.19 -2.05
N GLU A 287 10.82 -3.23 -1.84
CA GLU A 287 12.11 -3.25 -1.17
C GLU A 287 13.13 -2.33 -1.85
N ASP A 288 13.25 -2.40 -3.18
CA ASP A 288 14.17 -1.53 -3.93
C ASP A 288 13.79 -0.06 -3.78
N VAL A 289 12.49 0.25 -3.82
CA VAL A 289 12.00 1.62 -3.64
C VAL A 289 12.24 2.14 -2.22
N LEU A 290 12.03 1.30 -1.20
CA LEU A 290 12.32 1.65 0.19
C LEU A 290 13.81 1.95 0.39
N SER A 291 14.69 1.07 -0.13
CA SER A 291 16.14 1.25 -0.10
C SER A 291 16.58 2.54 -0.80
N TYR A 292 16.00 2.84 -1.96
CA TYR A 292 16.24 4.09 -2.68
C TYR A 292 15.82 5.32 -1.86
N VAL A 293 14.60 5.33 -1.32
CA VAL A 293 14.09 6.45 -0.51
C VAL A 293 14.98 6.71 0.70
N VAL A 294 15.42 5.67 1.40
CA VAL A 294 16.36 5.78 2.53
C VAL A 294 17.69 6.37 2.09
N ARG A 295 18.28 5.87 0.99
CA ARG A 295 19.56 6.36 0.45
C ARG A 295 19.48 7.84 0.03
N VAL A 296 18.41 8.25 -0.67
CA VAL A 296 18.18 9.65 -1.04
C VAL A 296 18.03 10.54 0.20
N THR A 297 17.30 10.05 1.22
CA THR A 297 17.10 10.79 2.46
C THR A 297 18.42 11.02 3.19
N LYS A 298 19.20 9.96 3.44
CA LYS A 298 20.52 10.05 4.09
C LYS A 298 21.46 10.98 3.32
N SER A 299 21.52 10.86 2.00
CA SER A 299 22.38 11.70 1.15
C SER A 299 21.96 13.18 1.19
N SER A 300 20.66 13.47 1.24
CA SER A 300 20.16 14.84 1.33
C SER A 300 20.45 15.47 2.69
N LEU A 301 20.26 14.70 3.78
CA LEU A 301 20.56 15.16 5.13
C LEU A 301 22.06 15.39 5.36
N LYS A 302 22.94 14.57 4.75
CA LYS A 302 24.39 14.83 4.75
C LYS A 302 24.76 16.18 4.11
N LYS A 303 24.07 16.56 3.02
CA LYS A 303 24.32 17.82 2.30
C LYS A 303 23.69 19.04 2.97
N GLN A 304 22.50 18.88 3.54
CA GLN A 304 21.77 19.92 4.24
C GLN A 304 21.11 19.32 5.49
N PRO A 305 21.80 19.34 6.66
CA PRO A 305 21.30 18.72 7.89
C PRO A 305 19.98 19.32 8.38
N LYS A 306 19.72 20.61 8.09
CA LYS A 306 18.45 21.29 8.42
C LYS A 306 17.37 21.04 7.35
N THR A 307 17.22 19.80 6.90
CA THR A 307 16.17 19.43 5.92
C THR A 307 15.01 18.73 6.63
N LEU A 308 13.80 19.23 6.39
CA LEU A 308 12.55 18.57 6.75
C LEU A 308 12.21 17.50 5.73
N VAL A 309 12.06 16.25 6.17
CA VAL A 309 11.66 15.12 5.33
C VAL A 309 10.14 14.96 5.40
N VAL A 310 9.49 14.96 4.25
CA VAL A 310 8.03 14.85 4.14
C VAL A 310 7.66 13.64 3.29
N VAL A 311 6.81 12.75 3.79
CA VAL A 311 6.25 11.64 3.00
C VAL A 311 4.76 11.86 2.78
N GLY A 312 4.33 11.79 1.52
CA GLY A 312 2.93 11.87 1.15
C GLY A 312 2.24 10.53 1.30
N ALA A 313 1.07 10.49 1.92
CA ALA A 313 0.28 9.27 2.06
C ALA A 313 -1.24 9.54 1.92
N TYR A 314 -2.01 8.46 1.72
CA TYR A 314 -3.48 8.46 1.81
C TYR A 314 -3.92 8.28 3.26
N THR A 315 -5.22 8.12 3.54
CA THR A 315 -5.71 7.85 4.90
C THR A 315 -5.02 6.64 5.53
N ILE A 316 -4.93 5.54 4.77
CA ILE A 316 -4.13 4.34 5.07
C ILE A 316 -3.36 3.93 3.81
N GLY A 317 -2.24 3.24 3.97
CA GLY A 317 -1.33 2.88 2.88
C GLY A 317 -0.10 3.78 2.87
N LYS A 318 0.98 3.24 2.29
CA LYS A 318 2.33 3.82 2.21
C LYS A 318 3.10 3.87 3.53
N GLU A 319 2.63 3.19 4.57
CA GLU A 319 3.26 3.17 5.90
C GLU A 319 4.74 2.77 5.85
N SER A 320 5.05 1.73 5.07
CA SER A 320 6.40 1.19 4.96
C SER A 320 7.42 2.21 4.46
N VAL A 321 7.00 3.22 3.68
CA VAL A 321 7.90 4.26 3.15
C VAL A 321 8.45 5.12 4.26
N TYR A 322 7.59 5.68 5.11
CA TYR A 322 8.06 6.53 6.21
C TYR A 322 8.58 5.71 7.39
N LEU A 323 8.14 4.47 7.59
CA LEU A 323 8.75 3.57 8.58
C LEU A 323 10.18 3.19 8.21
N ALA A 324 10.47 2.91 6.94
CA ALA A 324 11.83 2.64 6.49
C ALA A 324 12.76 3.84 6.75
N ILE A 325 12.28 5.07 6.49
CA ILE A 325 13.04 6.28 6.81
C ILE A 325 13.24 6.44 8.33
N SER A 326 12.16 6.30 9.10
CA SER A 326 12.18 6.41 10.57
C SER A 326 13.20 5.45 11.19
N LYS A 327 13.15 4.17 10.82
CA LYS A 327 14.08 3.13 11.30
C LYS A 327 15.52 3.44 10.86
N ALA A 328 15.73 3.83 9.61
CA ALA A 328 17.07 4.07 9.09
C ALA A 328 17.75 5.33 9.65
N LEU A 329 16.98 6.27 10.19
CA LEU A 329 17.48 7.50 10.83
C LEU A 329 17.40 7.47 12.37
N GLY A 330 16.70 6.49 12.95
CA GLY A 330 16.44 6.46 14.40
C GLY A 330 15.54 7.60 14.89
N VAL A 331 14.62 8.09 14.06
CA VAL A 331 13.76 9.24 14.37
C VAL A 331 12.28 8.85 14.44
N LYS A 332 11.51 9.57 15.25
CA LYS A 332 10.04 9.43 15.31
C LYS A 332 9.36 9.94 14.04
N ILE A 333 8.08 9.62 13.87
CA ILE A 333 7.23 10.02 12.76
C ILE A 333 6.19 11.01 13.27
N TYR A 334 6.21 12.23 12.75
CA TYR A 334 5.16 13.20 13.02
C TYR A 334 3.96 12.97 12.11
N ALA A 335 2.80 12.88 12.72
CA ALA A 335 1.50 12.90 12.05
C ALA A 335 0.51 13.72 12.90
N ASN A 336 -0.46 14.36 12.26
CA ASN A 336 -1.50 15.08 12.99
C ASN A 336 -2.37 14.12 13.84
N ASN A 337 -3.16 14.67 14.77
CA ASN A 337 -3.95 13.89 15.72
C ASN A 337 -4.90 12.87 15.05
N SER A 338 -5.56 13.27 13.98
CA SER A 338 -6.50 12.42 13.26
C SER A 338 -5.79 11.23 12.61
N ARG A 339 -4.69 11.47 11.89
CA ARG A 339 -3.87 10.42 11.30
C ARG A 339 -3.26 9.51 12.37
N ARG A 340 -2.73 10.06 13.47
CA ARG A 340 -2.19 9.23 14.56
C ARG A 340 -3.23 8.26 15.12
N ARG A 341 -4.47 8.72 15.33
CA ARG A 341 -5.57 7.84 15.78
C ARG A 341 -5.80 6.69 14.80
N THR A 342 -5.79 6.96 13.49
CA THR A 342 -5.86 5.92 12.46
C THR A 342 -4.68 4.95 12.54
N LEU A 343 -3.45 5.46 12.58
CA LEU A 343 -2.24 4.61 12.61
C LEU A 343 -2.15 3.75 13.88
N GLN A 344 -2.56 4.30 15.03
CA GLN A 344 -2.62 3.55 16.30
C GLN A 344 -3.63 2.39 16.26
N SER A 345 -4.70 2.53 15.47
CA SER A 345 -5.72 1.47 15.34
C SER A 345 -5.21 0.21 14.62
N PHE A 346 -4.04 0.28 13.98
CA PHE A 346 -3.42 -0.84 13.30
C PHE A 346 -2.92 -1.89 14.30
N GLY A 347 -2.58 -1.46 15.53
CA GLY A 347 -2.01 -2.35 16.55
C GLY A 347 -0.56 -2.74 16.29
N TRP A 348 0.13 -2.04 15.38
CA TRP A 348 1.52 -2.32 15.03
C TRP A 348 2.45 -1.65 16.05
N PRO A 349 3.25 -2.42 16.83
CA PRO A 349 4.13 -1.87 17.86
C PRO A 349 5.15 -0.89 17.28
N ASP A 350 5.85 -1.29 16.21
CA ASP A 350 6.86 -0.48 15.52
C ASP A 350 6.33 0.86 15.02
N LEU A 351 5.07 0.91 14.60
CA LEU A 351 4.45 2.16 14.18
C LEU A 351 3.99 2.97 15.39
N SER A 352 3.32 2.33 16.34
CA SER A 352 2.66 3.02 17.46
C SER A 352 3.65 3.69 18.41
N THR A 353 4.80 3.06 18.68
CA THR A 353 5.85 3.59 19.57
C THR A 353 6.66 4.71 18.91
N ASN A 354 6.77 4.70 17.58
CA ASN A 354 7.55 5.66 16.81
C ASN A 354 6.76 6.90 16.39
N LEU A 355 5.47 7.03 16.72
CA LEU A 355 4.70 8.25 16.44
C LEU A 355 4.99 9.35 17.47
N CYS A 356 5.07 10.61 17.01
CA CYS A 356 5.12 11.78 17.90
C CYS A 356 3.98 12.76 17.63
N THR A 357 3.61 13.52 18.69
CA THR A 357 2.51 14.49 18.64
C THR A 357 2.98 15.89 18.24
N GLN A 358 4.22 16.26 18.59
CA GLN A 358 4.76 17.57 18.27
C GLN A 358 5.59 17.51 16.99
N ALA A 359 5.31 18.42 16.06
CA ALA A 359 6.04 18.54 14.81
C ALA A 359 7.52 18.95 15.02
N THR A 360 7.84 19.50 16.18
CA THR A 360 9.19 19.95 16.52
C THR A 360 10.11 18.82 16.99
N ASP A 361 9.57 17.64 17.29
CA ASP A 361 10.30 16.53 17.90
C ASP A 361 11.03 15.65 16.88
N THR A 362 10.76 15.83 15.58
CA THR A 362 11.34 15.01 14.52
C THR A 362 11.40 15.78 13.20
N CYS A 363 12.33 15.39 12.34
CA CYS A 363 12.43 15.88 10.98
C CYS A 363 11.59 15.10 9.96
N LEU A 364 10.88 14.05 10.38
CA LEU A 364 10.09 13.20 9.48
C LEU A 364 8.59 13.41 9.67
N HIS A 365 7.95 14.06 8.70
CA HIS A 365 6.54 14.42 8.74
C HIS A 365 5.73 13.67 7.67
N VAL A 366 4.54 13.22 8.02
CA VAL A 366 3.60 12.59 7.06
C VAL A 366 2.45 13.54 6.75
N LEU A 367 2.29 13.86 5.48
CA LEU A 367 1.27 14.80 4.97
C LEU A 367 0.36 14.13 3.94
N PRO A 368 -0.84 14.70 3.66
CA PRO A 368 -1.68 14.18 2.60
C PRO A 368 -0.93 14.28 1.27
N ILE A 369 -0.97 13.24 0.44
CA ILE A 369 -0.26 13.24 -0.84
C ILE A 369 -0.64 14.44 -1.73
N SER A 370 -1.90 14.90 -1.63
CA SER A 370 -2.42 16.08 -2.33
C SER A 370 -1.74 17.39 -1.92
N SER A 371 -1.20 17.46 -0.69
CA SER A 371 -0.51 18.62 -0.12
C SER A 371 0.96 18.71 -0.50
N LEU A 372 1.53 17.70 -1.16
CA LEU A 372 2.95 17.71 -1.54
C LEU A 372 3.23 18.62 -2.75
N ARG A 373 2.56 19.76 -2.88
CA ARG A 373 2.77 20.76 -3.95
C ARG A 373 3.74 21.83 -3.47
N TYR A 374 4.43 22.50 -4.38
CA TYR A 374 5.43 23.50 -4.02
C TYR A 374 4.90 24.60 -3.12
N GLU A 375 3.74 25.15 -3.46
CA GLU A 375 3.13 26.27 -2.75
C GLU A 375 2.79 25.84 -1.31
N THR A 376 2.15 24.67 -1.18
CA THR A 376 1.78 24.11 0.12
C THR A 376 2.99 23.73 0.96
N LEU A 377 4.03 23.12 0.38
CA LEU A 377 5.26 22.76 1.10
C LEU A 377 6.08 24.00 1.48
N LYS A 378 6.04 25.07 0.67
CA LYS A 378 6.68 26.35 0.99
C LYS A 378 6.03 26.98 2.21
N ASP A 379 4.70 27.02 2.25
CA ASP A 379 3.97 27.55 3.40
C ASP A 379 4.14 26.66 4.64
N TYR A 380 4.21 25.33 4.44
CA TYR A 380 4.51 24.39 5.51
C TYR A 380 5.90 24.63 6.09
N LEU A 381 6.93 24.79 5.25
CA LEU A 381 8.30 25.07 5.68
C LEU A 381 8.41 26.39 6.46
N LYS A 382 7.67 27.44 6.06
CA LYS A 382 7.66 28.71 6.81
C LYS A 382 7.26 28.52 8.27
N ASN A 383 6.30 27.63 8.54
CA ASN A 383 5.86 27.32 9.91
C ASN A 383 6.89 26.52 10.73
N HIS A 384 7.95 26.03 10.09
CA HIS A 384 9.05 25.29 10.72
C HIS A 384 10.43 25.90 10.41
N ALA A 385 10.47 27.16 9.99
CA ALA A 385 11.69 27.84 9.53
C ALA A 385 12.74 28.04 10.63
N ASN A 386 12.32 27.95 11.90
CA ASN A 386 13.23 27.98 13.06
C ASN A 386 14.09 26.71 13.16
N GLN A 387 13.62 25.58 12.63
CA GLN A 387 14.31 24.29 12.68
C GLN A 387 14.87 23.85 11.34
N TYR A 388 14.16 24.14 10.24
CA TYR A 388 14.48 23.61 8.92
C TYR A 388 14.69 24.72 7.88
N ALA A 389 15.72 24.54 7.06
CA ALA A 389 16.10 25.42 5.96
C ALA A 389 15.61 24.90 4.60
N ALA A 390 15.27 23.61 4.48
CA ALA A 390 14.86 22.97 3.23
C ALA A 390 13.80 21.88 3.46
N VAL A 391 13.11 21.46 2.40
CA VAL A 391 12.20 20.32 2.37
C VAL A 391 12.65 19.29 1.34
N LEU A 392 12.75 18.04 1.77
CA LEU A 392 12.81 16.86 0.92
C LEU A 392 11.47 16.12 1.01
N ALA A 393 10.69 16.08 -0.05
CA ALA A 393 9.40 15.42 -0.08
C ALA A 393 9.41 14.18 -0.99
N PHE A 394 8.77 13.10 -0.54
CA PHE A 394 8.52 11.90 -1.34
C PHE A 394 7.02 11.75 -1.62
N ARG A 395 6.67 11.61 -2.90
CA ARG A 395 5.34 11.25 -3.39
C ARG A 395 5.38 9.79 -3.85
N PRO A 396 4.94 8.83 -3.01
CA PRO A 396 4.93 7.43 -3.37
C PRO A 396 3.71 7.15 -4.25
N THR A 397 3.93 6.96 -5.56
CA THR A 397 2.86 6.74 -6.54
C THR A 397 3.26 5.67 -7.54
N GLY A 398 2.36 4.76 -7.91
CA GLY A 398 2.65 3.74 -8.93
C GLY A 398 2.82 4.31 -10.35
N TRP A 399 2.15 5.41 -10.68
CA TRP A 399 2.05 5.91 -12.06
C TRP A 399 3.28 6.69 -12.59
N THR A 400 4.22 7.09 -11.72
CA THR A 400 5.36 7.94 -12.12
C THR A 400 6.44 7.22 -12.91
N TYR A 401 6.27 5.92 -13.17
CA TYR A 401 7.23 5.11 -13.89
C TYR A 401 6.77 4.91 -15.36
N SER A 402 7.51 5.51 -16.29
CA SER A 402 7.39 5.25 -17.73
C SER A 402 8.45 4.26 -18.19
N GLU A 403 8.21 3.58 -19.32
CA GLU A 403 9.11 2.55 -19.89
C GLU A 403 10.58 2.98 -20.02
N GLY A 404 10.85 4.28 -20.16
CA GLY A 404 12.21 4.82 -20.28
C GLY A 404 12.99 4.95 -18.97
N LEU A 405 12.35 4.80 -17.80
CA LEU A 405 13.05 4.96 -16.51
C LEU A 405 13.77 3.68 -16.05
N GLY A 406 13.47 2.51 -16.64
CA GLY A 406 14.21 1.27 -16.43
C GLY A 406 14.35 0.84 -14.97
N ARG A 407 15.00 -0.30 -14.68
CA ARG A 407 15.24 -0.77 -13.29
C ARG A 407 16.09 0.21 -12.45
N GLU A 408 16.48 1.34 -13.03
CA GLU A 408 17.39 2.31 -12.48
C GLU A 408 16.62 3.40 -11.75
N LEU A 409 16.29 3.12 -10.49
CA LEU A 409 15.73 4.12 -9.56
C LEU A 409 16.59 5.39 -9.47
N ASP A 410 17.89 5.28 -9.76
CA ASP A 410 18.84 6.39 -9.75
C ASP A 410 18.63 7.39 -10.90
N LEU A 411 17.84 7.05 -11.92
CA LEU A 411 17.43 7.97 -12.99
C LEU A 411 16.24 8.87 -12.61
N ILE A 412 15.60 8.64 -11.45
CA ILE A 412 14.48 9.48 -10.98
C ILE A 412 14.99 10.91 -10.80
N LYS A 413 14.50 11.82 -11.66
CA LYS A 413 14.77 13.26 -11.55
C LYS A 413 13.76 13.90 -10.60
N PRO A 414 14.19 14.45 -9.46
CA PRO A 414 13.29 15.19 -8.60
C PRO A 414 12.86 16.50 -9.26
N SER A 415 11.71 17.00 -8.83
CA SER A 415 11.30 18.36 -9.13
C SER A 415 11.83 19.26 -8.01
N THR A 416 12.74 20.18 -8.32
CA THR A 416 13.31 21.13 -7.35
C THR A 416 12.95 22.58 -7.68
N ARG A 417 12.51 23.36 -6.68
CA ARG A 417 12.32 24.81 -6.75
C ARG A 417 12.78 25.46 -5.45
N GLY A 418 13.86 26.25 -5.53
CA GLY A 418 14.49 26.83 -4.34
C GLY A 418 14.93 25.73 -3.36
N ASN A 419 14.50 25.85 -2.12
CA ASN A 419 14.81 24.93 -1.03
C ASN A 419 13.81 23.76 -0.88
N ILE A 420 12.98 23.50 -1.89
CA ILE A 420 11.99 22.41 -1.89
C ILE A 420 12.32 21.44 -3.02
N THR A 421 12.55 20.18 -2.65
CA THR A 421 12.82 19.08 -3.58
C THR A 421 11.75 18.01 -3.40
N ILE A 422 11.10 17.60 -4.49
CA ILE A 422 10.01 16.61 -4.48
C ILE A 422 10.38 15.46 -5.40
N TYR A 423 10.52 14.26 -4.84
CA TYR A 423 10.70 13.00 -5.58
C TYR A 423 9.35 12.32 -5.80
N GLY A 424 9.04 11.96 -7.05
CA GLY A 424 8.01 10.97 -7.35
C GLY A 424 8.66 9.59 -7.33
N VAL A 425 8.27 8.72 -6.39
CA VAL A 425 8.88 7.39 -6.24
C VAL A 425 7.88 6.28 -6.57
N PRO A 426 8.28 5.24 -7.33
CA PRO A 426 7.38 4.23 -7.87
C PRO A 426 6.95 3.16 -6.84
N TYR A 427 6.50 3.58 -5.65
CA TYR A 427 5.99 2.68 -4.62
C TYR A 427 4.53 2.32 -4.91
N SER A 428 4.31 1.22 -5.64
CA SER A 428 2.98 0.69 -5.93
C SER A 428 2.49 -0.27 -4.85
N GLU A 429 1.22 -0.15 -4.49
CA GLU A 429 0.46 -1.15 -3.71
C GLU A 429 -0.55 -1.89 -4.59
N HIS A 430 -0.44 -1.72 -5.92
CA HIS A 430 -1.14 -2.52 -6.91
C HIS A 430 -0.13 -3.28 -7.77
N SER A 431 -0.59 -4.40 -8.31
CA SER A 431 0.16 -5.22 -9.24
C SER A 431 0.56 -4.46 -10.51
N SER A 432 1.81 -4.62 -10.94
CA SER A 432 2.27 -4.36 -12.30
C SER A 432 1.60 -5.33 -13.29
N PHE A 433 1.72 -5.05 -14.58
CA PHE A 433 1.19 -5.95 -15.60
C PHE A 433 1.80 -7.36 -15.52
N THR A 434 3.10 -7.45 -15.21
CA THR A 434 3.79 -8.74 -15.08
C THR A 434 3.34 -9.48 -13.83
N GLU A 435 3.22 -8.79 -12.68
CA GLU A 435 2.69 -9.39 -11.45
C GLU A 435 1.23 -9.88 -11.63
N LEU A 436 0.38 -9.13 -12.33
CA LEU A 436 -0.99 -9.56 -12.68
C LEU A 436 -0.99 -10.83 -13.54
N ARG A 437 -0.16 -10.82 -14.58
CA ARG A 437 -0.01 -11.96 -15.47
C ARG A 437 0.47 -13.19 -14.70
N GLU A 438 1.53 -13.09 -13.91
CA GLU A 438 2.07 -14.20 -13.10
C GLU A 438 1.07 -14.72 -12.06
N PHE A 439 0.17 -13.88 -11.55
CA PHE A 439 -0.89 -14.30 -10.64
C PHE A 439 -1.98 -15.12 -11.34
N VAL A 440 -2.23 -14.85 -12.63
CA VAL A 440 -3.25 -15.53 -13.44
C VAL A 440 -2.68 -16.74 -14.18
N GLU A 441 -1.46 -16.61 -14.70
CA GLU A 441 -0.77 -17.59 -15.55
C GLU A 441 -0.17 -18.74 -14.76
N VAL A 442 -0.09 -19.88 -15.44
CA VAL A 442 0.51 -21.11 -14.96
C VAL A 442 1.98 -21.11 -15.30
N TYR A 443 2.86 -21.21 -14.31
CA TYR A 443 4.19 -21.74 -14.55
C TYR A 443 4.16 -23.23 -14.30
N LEU A 444 4.26 -24.03 -15.36
CA LEU A 444 4.85 -25.35 -15.21
C LEU A 444 6.26 -25.09 -14.67
N LEU A 445 6.48 -25.40 -13.39
CA LEU A 445 7.83 -25.59 -12.90
C LEU A 445 8.38 -26.81 -13.67
N ASN A 446 8.96 -26.56 -14.85
CA ASN A 446 9.83 -27.53 -15.47
C ASN A 446 10.88 -27.88 -14.42
N PRO A 447 11.11 -29.17 -14.10
CA PRO A 447 12.15 -29.57 -13.20
C PRO A 447 13.50 -29.29 -13.86
N ILE A 448 14.00 -28.06 -13.76
CA ILE A 448 15.44 -27.79 -13.90
C ILE A 448 16.06 -28.17 -12.55
N ILE A 449 16.07 -29.48 -12.29
CA ILE A 449 17.07 -30.10 -11.42
C ILE A 449 18.00 -30.85 -12.36
N THR A 450 18.97 -30.11 -12.90
CA THR A 450 20.20 -30.71 -13.42
C THR A 450 21.36 -29.77 -13.09
N SER A 451 21.62 -29.64 -11.79
CA SER A 451 22.96 -29.49 -11.18
C SER A 451 22.79 -29.08 -9.70
N ILE A 452 22.31 -30.00 -8.87
CA ILE A 452 22.53 -29.92 -7.42
C ILE A 452 24.01 -30.28 -7.19
N SER A 453 24.89 -29.31 -7.43
CA SER A 453 26.25 -29.30 -6.89
C SER A 453 26.83 -27.87 -6.90
N THR A 454 26.28 -26.96 -7.72
CA THR A 454 26.80 -25.58 -7.81
C THR A 454 25.96 -24.53 -7.06
N PHE A 455 24.75 -24.85 -6.61
CA PHE A 455 23.85 -23.87 -5.96
C PHE A 455 23.84 -23.93 -4.42
N LEU A 456 24.54 -24.88 -3.81
CA LEU A 456 24.59 -25.08 -2.35
C LEU A 456 25.63 -24.20 -1.62
N ARG A 457 25.94 -23.01 -2.14
CA ARG A 457 26.80 -22.06 -1.39
C ARG A 457 26.13 -20.76 -0.99
N ASN A 458 24.93 -20.40 -1.47
CA ASN A 458 24.38 -19.06 -1.23
C ASN A 458 22.83 -18.97 -1.11
N ALA A 459 22.15 -19.92 -0.46
CA ALA A 459 20.72 -19.72 -0.17
C ALA A 459 20.18 -20.52 1.03
N SER A 460 20.16 -19.90 2.21
CA SER A 460 19.35 -20.37 3.35
C SER A 460 17.83 -20.29 3.05
N TYR A 461 17.42 -19.40 2.14
CA TYR A 461 16.01 -19.12 1.83
C TYR A 461 15.27 -20.21 1.02
N PHE A 462 15.96 -20.96 0.16
CA PHE A 462 15.31 -21.95 -0.70
C PHE A 462 15.10 -23.31 -0.01
N VAL A 463 15.97 -23.63 0.96
CA VAL A 463 15.88 -24.86 1.74
C VAL A 463 14.64 -24.86 2.63
N HIS A 464 14.29 -23.72 3.23
CA HIS A 464 13.09 -23.60 4.08
C HIS A 464 11.76 -23.77 3.30
N ILE A 465 11.67 -23.23 2.09
CA ILE A 465 10.46 -23.38 1.25
C ILE A 465 10.30 -24.83 0.82
N LEU A 466 11.40 -25.48 0.42
CA LEU A 466 11.37 -26.89 0.03
C LEU A 466 11.07 -27.80 1.23
N LEU A 467 11.65 -27.52 2.41
CA LEU A 467 11.34 -28.26 3.64
C LEU A 467 9.88 -28.09 4.07
N HIS A 468 9.31 -26.88 3.99
CA HIS A 468 7.90 -26.66 4.32
C HIS A 468 6.95 -27.41 3.39
N ILE A 469 7.27 -27.45 2.08
CA ILE A 469 6.49 -28.21 1.09
C ILE A 469 6.57 -29.72 1.37
N LEU A 470 7.71 -30.22 1.85
CA LEU A 470 7.90 -31.63 2.22
C LEU A 470 7.24 -31.98 3.56
N TYR A 471 7.31 -31.10 4.55
CA TYR A 471 6.71 -31.29 5.89
C TYR A 471 5.18 -31.19 5.87
N ALA A 472 4.61 -30.27 5.08
CA ALA A 472 3.16 -30.13 4.95
C ALA A 472 2.47 -31.36 4.31
N ASN A 473 3.23 -32.24 3.65
CA ASN A 473 2.72 -33.40 2.93
C ASN A 473 3.06 -34.75 3.61
N ASN A 474 3.33 -34.79 4.92
CA ASN A 474 3.61 -36.03 5.68
C ASN A 474 4.67 -36.94 5.00
N GLY A 475 5.75 -36.36 4.47
CA GLY A 475 6.83 -37.12 3.83
C GLY A 475 6.46 -37.77 2.49
N SER A 476 5.25 -37.55 1.98
CA SER A 476 4.85 -37.97 0.63
C SER A 476 5.02 -36.80 -0.33
N ALA A 477 6.22 -36.62 -0.87
CA ALA A 477 6.45 -35.72 -1.99
C ALA A 477 5.83 -36.32 -3.26
N VAL A 478 4.51 -36.19 -3.43
CA VAL A 478 3.91 -36.30 -4.76
C VAL A 478 4.33 -35.04 -5.51
N PHE A 479 5.47 -35.10 -6.18
CA PHE A 479 5.85 -34.12 -7.19
C PHE A 479 4.85 -34.24 -8.35
N ARG A 480 3.71 -33.57 -8.23
CA ARG A 480 2.86 -33.30 -9.39
C ARG A 480 3.64 -32.33 -10.27
N SER A 481 4.06 -32.81 -11.44
CA SER A 481 4.67 -32.02 -12.51
C SER A 481 3.77 -30.91 -13.06
N ASP A 482 2.51 -30.86 -12.62
CA ASP A 482 1.49 -29.91 -13.08
C ASP A 482 0.97 -29.08 -11.90
N PHE A 483 1.80 -28.22 -11.30
CA PHE A 483 1.30 -27.22 -10.34
C PHE A 483 0.60 -26.08 -11.11
N GLN A 484 -0.73 -26.13 -11.14
CA GLN A 484 -1.56 -25.12 -11.78
C GLN A 484 -2.06 -24.12 -10.73
N PHE A 485 -1.47 -22.92 -10.69
CA PHE A 485 -1.93 -21.85 -9.80
C PHE A 485 -3.12 -21.08 -10.41
N LEU A 486 -4.23 -21.00 -9.67
CA LEU A 486 -5.52 -20.32 -9.96
C LEU A 486 -6.27 -20.72 -11.25
N LYS A 487 -5.68 -20.52 -12.44
CA LYS A 487 -6.26 -20.69 -13.79
C LYS A 487 -7.80 -20.57 -13.85
N PRO A 488 -8.35 -19.35 -13.67
CA PRO A 488 -9.79 -19.17 -13.62
C PRO A 488 -10.47 -19.43 -14.97
N ASP A 489 -11.72 -19.91 -14.95
CA ASP A 489 -12.53 -20.09 -16.15
C ASP A 489 -12.91 -18.75 -16.79
N LYS A 490 -13.02 -17.70 -15.96
CA LYS A 490 -13.43 -16.36 -16.37
C LYS A 490 -12.75 -15.29 -15.53
N ILE A 491 -12.28 -14.23 -16.19
CA ILE A 491 -11.75 -13.03 -15.54
C ILE A 491 -12.70 -11.85 -15.77
N ILE A 492 -13.07 -11.16 -14.70
CA ILE A 492 -13.90 -9.96 -14.70
C ILE A 492 -13.02 -8.79 -14.25
N PRO A 493 -12.77 -7.78 -15.10
CA PRO A 493 -12.03 -6.59 -14.69
C PRO A 493 -12.88 -5.75 -13.72
N THR A 494 -12.27 -5.22 -12.66
CA THR A 494 -12.96 -4.34 -11.69
C THR A 494 -12.65 -2.86 -11.89
N VAL A 495 -11.58 -2.52 -12.61
CA VAL A 495 -11.09 -1.16 -12.85
C VAL A 495 -11.07 -0.88 -14.36
N ASN A 496 -11.19 0.40 -14.75
CA ASN A 496 -11.19 0.84 -16.16
C ASN A 496 -12.28 0.20 -17.05
N VAL A 497 -13.35 -0.31 -16.44
CA VAL A 497 -14.44 -1.03 -17.12
C VAL A 497 -15.38 -0.09 -17.90
N GLY A 498 -15.39 1.22 -17.61
CA GLY A 498 -16.31 2.16 -18.25
C GLY A 498 -16.05 2.40 -19.75
N ASN A 499 -14.80 2.21 -20.20
CA ASN A 499 -14.39 2.47 -21.59
C ASN A 499 -14.34 1.15 -22.40
N PRO A 500 -15.08 1.03 -23.53
CA PRO A 500 -15.06 -0.18 -24.37
C PRO A 500 -13.68 -0.59 -24.87
N ASP A 501 -12.87 0.32 -25.39
CA ASP A 501 -11.53 0.03 -25.91
C ASP A 501 -10.60 -0.53 -24.83
N ASN A 502 -10.70 0.01 -23.60
CA ASN A 502 -9.94 -0.51 -22.47
C ASN A 502 -10.40 -1.93 -22.11
N ARG A 503 -11.72 -2.20 -22.12
CA ARG A 503 -12.24 -3.54 -21.88
C ARG A 503 -11.75 -4.52 -22.93
N ASP A 504 -11.83 -4.17 -24.21
CA ASP A 504 -11.45 -5.07 -25.30
C ASP A 504 -9.95 -5.40 -25.26
N LYS A 505 -9.09 -4.43 -24.93
CA LYS A 505 -7.66 -4.64 -24.69
C LYS A 505 -7.39 -5.54 -23.48
N MET A 506 -8.07 -5.31 -22.36
CA MET A 506 -7.92 -6.21 -21.19
C MET A 506 -8.39 -7.62 -21.52
N GLN A 507 -9.49 -7.77 -22.25
CA GLN A 507 -9.99 -9.07 -22.70
C GLN A 507 -9.03 -9.78 -23.65
N SER A 508 -8.28 -9.06 -24.50
CA SER A 508 -7.22 -9.69 -25.29
C SER A 508 -6.11 -10.26 -24.43
N TYR A 509 -5.67 -9.53 -23.39
CA TYR A 509 -4.66 -10.04 -22.46
C TYR A 509 -5.18 -11.25 -21.67
N PHE A 510 -6.41 -11.21 -21.18
CA PHE A 510 -6.99 -12.34 -20.44
C PHE A 510 -7.09 -13.60 -21.30
N ARG A 511 -7.47 -13.48 -22.58
CA ARG A 511 -7.48 -14.62 -23.51
C ARG A 511 -6.09 -15.18 -23.76
N GLU A 512 -5.05 -14.36 -23.71
CA GLU A 512 -3.66 -14.80 -23.82
C GLU A 512 -3.24 -15.54 -22.55
N TRP A 513 -3.43 -14.93 -21.38
CA TRP A 513 -3.05 -15.50 -20.08
C TRP A 513 -3.74 -16.84 -19.77
N LEU A 514 -4.97 -17.03 -20.23
CA LEU A 514 -5.72 -18.27 -20.00
C LEU A 514 -5.36 -19.40 -20.97
N LYS A 515 -4.63 -19.12 -22.07
CA LYS A 515 -4.20 -20.17 -23.02
C LYS A 515 -3.05 -21.02 -22.48
N GLY A 516 -2.21 -20.45 -21.61
CA GLY A 516 -0.98 -21.09 -21.13
C GLY A 516 0.17 -20.86 -22.09
#